data_AF-A0A1F4VQ62-F1
#
_entry.id   AF-A0A1F4VQ62-F1
#
_cell.length_a   1.000
_cell.length_b   1.000
_cell.length_c   1.000
_cell.angle_alpha   90.00
_cell.angle_beta   90.00
_cell.angle_gamma   90.00
#
_symmetry.space_group_name_H-M   'P 1'
#
loop_
_entity.id
_entity.type
_entity.pdbx_description
1 polymer ?
#
loop_
_entity_poly.entity_id
_entity_poly.type
_entity_poly.pdbx_seq_one_letter_code
_entity_poly.pdbx_strand_id
1 'polypeptide(L)'
;MIFRIPHFSPPNLPQELFERNQEWITKQLAKISANYPKYKPHTFTRDEEFLMLGKPIKLTFTDGNPEFHKNKLAKWYKSQAMVHFTKGIAQRSIVMGLTIKGLKLSNARMKWGSCSRDGNIRLTWRLIMAPPEIIDYVIVHELAHITHHNHSQDFWSLVESFIPDYKVHRKWLKYNGHLLSLE
;
A
#
# COMPACT_ATOMS: atom_id res chain seq x y z
N MET A 1 -12.09 9.81 -7.21
CA MET A 1 -13.26 9.04 -7.70
C MET A 1 -13.19 9.06 -9.21
N ILE A 2 -13.22 7.91 -9.89
CA ILE A 2 -13.18 7.84 -11.36
C ILE A 2 -14.56 7.35 -11.80
N PHE A 3 -15.35 8.23 -12.41
CA PHE A 3 -16.55 7.83 -13.14
C PHE A 3 -16.13 7.47 -14.55
N ARG A 4 -16.35 6.21 -14.96
CA ARG A 4 -16.16 5.79 -16.35
C ARG A 4 -17.49 5.97 -17.07
N ILE A 5 -17.49 6.85 -18.05
CA ILE A 5 -18.67 7.20 -18.84
C ILE A 5 -18.56 6.49 -20.19
N PRO A 6 -19.59 5.75 -20.66
CA PRO A 6 -19.60 5.17 -21.99
C PRO A 6 -19.37 6.24 -23.06
N HIS A 7 -18.59 5.92 -24.09
CA HIS A 7 -18.12 6.85 -25.12
C HIS A 7 -19.24 7.61 -25.87
N PHE A 8 -20.49 7.13 -25.80
CA PHE A 8 -21.68 7.72 -26.44
C PHE A 8 -22.70 8.28 -25.43
N SER A 9 -22.22 8.84 -24.33
CA SER A 9 -23.09 9.48 -23.35
C SER A 9 -23.42 10.91 -23.76
N PRO A 10 -24.67 11.39 -23.52
CA PRO A 10 -25.02 12.77 -23.83
C PRO A 10 -24.14 13.74 -23.02
N PRO A 11 -23.78 14.90 -23.59
CA PRO A 11 -22.75 15.79 -23.04
C PRO A 11 -23.09 16.35 -21.64
N ASN A 12 -24.37 16.33 -21.25
CA ASN A 12 -24.86 16.74 -19.93
C ASN A 12 -24.92 15.60 -18.89
N LEU A 13 -24.67 14.33 -19.28
CA LEU A 13 -24.69 13.19 -18.36
C LEU A 13 -23.73 13.34 -17.15
N PRO A 14 -22.51 13.90 -17.27
CA PRO A 14 -21.64 14.13 -16.12
C PRO A 14 -22.27 15.08 -15.09
N GLN A 15 -22.98 16.11 -15.56
CA GLN A 15 -23.65 17.11 -14.73
C GLN A 15 -24.87 16.50 -14.03
N GLU A 16 -25.72 15.79 -14.78
CA GLU A 16 -26.91 15.13 -14.24
C GLU A 16 -26.55 14.03 -13.23
N LEU A 17 -25.50 13.24 -13.48
CA LEU A 17 -25.00 12.23 -12.55
C LEU A 17 -24.44 12.85 -11.28
N PHE A 18 -23.80 14.02 -11.41
CA PHE A 18 -23.29 14.76 -10.26
C PHE A 18 -24.46 15.27 -9.42
N GLU A 19 -25.42 15.94 -10.04
CA GLU A 19 -26.64 16.49 -9.40
C GLU A 19 -27.48 15.40 -8.72
N ARG A 20 -27.77 14.31 -9.44
CA ARG A 20 -28.56 13.18 -8.93
C ARG A 20 -27.92 12.49 -7.72
N ASN A 21 -26.60 12.53 -7.62
CA ASN A 21 -25.86 11.88 -6.54
C ASN A 21 -25.27 12.90 -5.53
N GLN A 22 -25.61 14.19 -5.62
CA GLN A 22 -25.05 15.26 -4.78
C GLN A 22 -25.11 14.89 -3.29
N GLU A 23 -26.29 14.53 -2.79
CA GLU A 23 -26.46 14.20 -1.37
C GLU A 23 -25.67 12.96 -0.96
N TRP A 24 -25.60 11.94 -1.81
CA TRP A 24 -24.83 10.73 -1.55
C TRP A 24 -23.33 11.02 -1.55
N ILE A 25 -22.84 11.80 -2.53
CA ILE A 25 -21.44 12.25 -2.62
C ILE A 25 -21.07 13.06 -1.38
N THR A 26 -21.91 14.02 -0.96
CA THR A 26 -21.67 14.86 0.21
C THR A 26 -21.66 14.03 1.50
N LYS A 27 -22.58 13.05 1.64
CA LYS A 27 -22.58 12.10 2.77
C LYS A 27 -21.34 11.20 2.77
N GLN A 28 -20.84 10.78 1.61
CA GLN A 28 -19.60 9.99 1.52
C GLN A 28 -18.37 10.84 1.84
N LEU A 29 -18.29 12.09 1.36
CA LEU A 29 -17.20 13.02 1.65
C LEU A 29 -17.15 13.40 3.13
N ALA A 30 -18.32 13.60 3.77
CA ALA A 30 -18.41 13.84 5.22
C ALA A 30 -17.98 12.64 6.06
N LYS A 31 -18.32 11.41 5.63
CA LYS A 31 -17.83 10.17 6.29
C LYS A 31 -16.34 9.96 6.11
N ILE A 32 -15.79 10.33 4.94
CA ILE A 32 -14.36 10.29 4.65
C ILE A 32 -13.61 11.40 5.40
N SER A 33 -14.20 12.57 5.65
CA SER A 33 -13.53 13.65 6.37
C SER A 33 -13.55 13.48 7.89
N ALA A 34 -14.58 12.83 8.44
CA ALA A 34 -14.74 12.61 9.89
C ALA A 34 -13.90 11.45 10.45
N ASN A 35 -13.61 10.42 9.65
CA ASN A 35 -12.94 9.19 10.10
C ASN A 35 -11.45 9.08 9.72
N TYR A 36 -10.85 10.12 9.14
CA TYR A 36 -9.45 10.10 8.71
C TYR A 36 -8.66 11.19 9.43
N PRO A 37 -7.48 10.90 10.03
CA PRO A 37 -6.47 11.93 10.15
C PRO A 37 -6.15 12.41 8.74
N LYS A 38 -6.26 13.73 8.51
CA LYS A 38 -6.18 14.41 7.20
C LYS A 38 -4.94 13.99 6.41
N TYR A 39 -5.01 12.91 5.64
CA TYR A 39 -4.03 12.59 4.62
C TYR A 39 -4.29 13.50 3.42
N LYS A 40 -3.50 14.58 3.31
CA LYS A 40 -3.53 15.48 2.16
C LYS A 40 -2.87 14.76 0.98
N PRO A 41 -3.59 14.45 -0.11
CA PRO A 41 -2.93 14.02 -1.34
C PRO A 41 -1.95 15.11 -1.75
N HIS A 42 -0.65 14.80 -1.70
CA HIS A 42 0.39 15.72 -2.16
C HIS A 42 0.41 15.71 -3.69
N THR A 43 0.30 16.90 -4.27
CA THR A 43 0.66 17.15 -5.65
C THR A 43 2.18 17.20 -5.73
N PHE A 44 2.78 16.19 -6.36
CA PHE A 44 4.22 16.13 -6.59
C PHE A 44 4.62 17.23 -7.59
N THR A 45 5.38 18.22 -7.13
CA THR A 45 6.14 19.12 -8.00
C THR A 45 7.57 18.59 -8.13
N ARG A 46 8.20 18.89 -9.25
CA ARG A 46 9.38 18.22 -9.82
C ARG A 46 10.70 18.56 -9.10
N ASP A 47 10.69 18.57 -7.77
CA ASP A 47 11.85 18.79 -6.89
C ASP A 47 11.96 17.61 -5.88
N GLU A 48 12.48 16.48 -6.35
CA GLU A 48 13.10 15.36 -5.58
C GLU A 48 12.46 14.89 -4.24
N GLU A 49 11.12 14.87 -4.13
CA GLU A 49 10.44 14.28 -2.97
C GLU A 49 10.13 12.78 -3.18
N PHE A 50 10.70 11.93 -2.33
CA PHE A 50 10.46 10.47 -2.33
C PHE A 50 9.66 10.03 -1.10
N LEU A 51 8.91 8.93 -1.18
CA LEU A 51 8.11 8.43 -0.06
C LEU A 51 8.90 7.48 0.84
N MET A 52 8.84 7.68 2.15
CA MET A 52 9.36 6.76 3.16
C MET A 52 8.37 6.68 4.31
N LEU A 53 7.82 5.49 4.58
CA LEU A 53 6.78 5.29 5.60
C LEU A 53 5.59 6.26 5.44
N GLY A 54 5.18 6.51 4.19
CA GLY A 54 4.09 7.43 3.85
C GLY A 54 4.42 8.92 3.97
N LYS A 55 5.68 9.29 4.26
CA LYS A 55 6.12 10.68 4.39
C LYS A 55 7.07 11.06 3.25
N PRO A 56 6.97 12.29 2.70
CA PRO A 56 7.95 12.78 1.75
C PRO A 56 9.31 12.99 2.43
N ILE A 57 10.38 12.58 1.76
CA ILE A 57 11.77 12.83 2.11
C ILE A 57 12.45 13.52 0.93
N LYS A 58 13.30 14.50 1.22
CA LYS A 58 14.15 15.15 0.22
C LYS A 58 15.52 14.52 0.24
N LEU A 59 16.04 14.20 -0.94
CA LEU A 59 17.39 13.65 -1.10
C LEU A 59 18.17 14.55 -2.03
N THR A 60 19.36 14.95 -1.60
CA THR A 60 20.28 15.75 -2.42
C THR A 60 21.42 14.87 -2.90
N PHE A 61 21.66 14.83 -4.21
CA PHE A 61 22.80 14.14 -4.79
C PHE A 61 23.85 15.14 -5.27
N THR A 62 25.13 14.90 -4.96
CA THR A 62 26.23 15.86 -5.20
C THR A 62 27.12 15.50 -6.39
N ASP A 63 26.96 14.30 -6.98
CA ASP A 63 27.82 13.70 -8.00
C ASP A 63 27.21 13.70 -9.42
N GLY A 64 26.05 14.33 -9.63
CA GLY A 64 25.51 14.71 -10.94
C GLY A 64 25.09 13.58 -11.92
N ASN A 65 25.14 12.29 -11.51
CA ASN A 65 24.78 11.14 -12.36
C ASN A 65 23.42 10.52 -11.97
N PRO A 66 22.33 10.79 -12.74
CA PRO A 66 20.98 10.36 -12.36
C PRO A 66 20.75 8.84 -12.28
N GLU A 67 21.36 8.07 -13.19
CA GLU A 67 21.19 6.60 -13.20
C GLU A 67 21.92 5.97 -12.01
N PHE A 68 23.07 6.52 -11.65
CA PHE A 68 23.78 6.12 -10.44
C PHE A 68 22.98 6.44 -9.17
N HIS A 69 22.30 7.58 -9.13
CA HIS A 69 21.41 7.98 -8.03
C HIS A 69 20.23 7.03 -7.87
N LYS A 70 19.57 6.65 -8.97
CA LYS A 70 18.45 5.70 -8.96
C LYS A 70 18.86 4.36 -8.37
N ASN A 71 20.04 3.86 -8.75
CA ASN A 71 20.57 2.60 -8.24
C ASN A 71 20.96 2.68 -6.75
N LYS A 72 21.63 3.76 -6.31
CA LYS A 72 21.91 4.03 -4.89
C LYS A 72 20.63 4.11 -4.07
N LEU A 73 19.63 4.82 -4.58
CA LEU A 73 18.35 5.01 -3.90
C LEU A 73 17.58 3.70 -3.76
N ALA A 74 17.49 2.91 -4.84
CA ALA A 74 16.87 1.59 -4.78
C ALA A 74 17.59 0.65 -3.79
N LYS A 75 18.93 0.73 -3.72
CA LYS A 75 19.72 -0.04 -2.74
C LYS A 75 19.41 0.41 -1.31
N TRP A 76 19.33 1.72 -1.06
CA TRP A 76 18.97 2.28 0.23
C TRP A 76 17.56 1.83 0.66
N TYR A 77 16.56 1.96 -0.22
CA TYR A 77 15.20 1.51 0.05
C TYR A 77 15.12 0.02 0.37
N LYS A 78 15.86 -0.82 -0.35
CA LYS A 78 15.93 -2.26 -0.05
C LYS A 78 16.51 -2.53 1.35
N SER A 79 17.52 -1.77 1.76
CA SER A 79 18.09 -1.89 3.11
C SER A 79 17.05 -1.49 4.17
N GLN A 80 16.38 -0.35 4.00
CA GLN A 80 15.32 0.09 4.92
C GLN A 80 14.15 -0.90 4.97
N ALA A 81 13.70 -1.38 3.81
CA ALA A 81 12.65 -2.37 3.69
C ALA A 81 13.00 -3.65 4.43
N MET A 82 14.22 -4.18 4.26
CA MET A 82 14.64 -5.40 4.95
C MET A 82 14.57 -5.26 6.46
N VAL A 83 15.12 -4.16 7.01
CA VAL A 83 15.10 -3.90 8.45
C VAL A 83 13.67 -3.81 8.97
N HIS A 84 12.84 -2.99 8.32
CA HIS A 84 11.47 -2.72 8.79
C HIS A 84 10.58 -3.96 8.67
N PHE A 85 10.65 -4.69 7.55
CA PHE A 85 9.83 -5.87 7.33
C PHE A 85 10.25 -7.02 8.22
N THR A 86 11.55 -7.21 8.48
CA THR A 86 12.03 -8.24 9.42
C THR A 86 11.46 -8.00 10.81
N LYS A 87 11.49 -6.74 11.29
CA LYS A 87 10.93 -6.37 12.59
C LYS A 87 9.41 -6.59 12.63
N GLY A 88 8.68 -6.10 11.63
CA GLY A 88 7.22 -6.22 11.59
C GLY A 88 6.75 -7.68 11.51
N ILE A 89 7.42 -8.49 10.68
CA ILE A 89 7.15 -9.93 10.59
C ILE A 89 7.40 -10.62 11.92
N ALA A 90 8.54 -10.37 12.58
CA ALA A 90 8.84 -11.00 13.87
C ALA A 90 7.80 -10.65 14.93
N GLN A 91 7.38 -9.37 15.00
CA GLN A 91 6.36 -8.93 15.94
C GLN A 91 5.00 -9.60 15.66
N ARG A 92 4.55 -9.56 14.40
CA ARG A 92 3.24 -10.11 14.02
C ARG A 92 3.21 -11.63 14.07
N SER A 93 4.28 -12.32 13.68
CA SER A 93 4.33 -13.79 13.75
C SER A 93 4.22 -14.30 15.18
N ILE A 94 4.86 -13.63 16.15
CA ILE A 94 4.72 -13.96 17.58
C ILE A 94 3.28 -13.77 18.04
N VAL A 95 2.67 -12.63 17.74
CA VAL A 95 1.29 -12.31 18.14
C VAL A 95 0.28 -13.27 17.51
N MET A 96 0.52 -13.70 16.27
CA MET A 96 -0.32 -14.66 15.56
C MET A 96 -0.03 -16.12 15.91
N GLY A 97 1.02 -16.40 16.70
CA GLY A 97 1.45 -17.76 17.02
C GLY A 97 1.96 -18.56 15.82
N LEU A 98 2.60 -17.90 14.85
CA LEU A 98 3.06 -18.49 13.59
C LEU A 98 4.58 -18.51 13.49
N THR A 99 5.10 -19.54 12.82
CA THR A 99 6.52 -19.68 12.48
C THR A 99 6.70 -19.52 10.98
N ILE A 100 7.70 -18.72 10.58
CA ILE A 100 8.08 -18.55 9.17
C ILE A 100 9.41 -19.23 8.86
N LYS A 101 9.62 -19.63 7.62
CA LYS A 101 10.93 -20.13 7.16
C LYS A 101 11.90 -19.02 6.76
N GLY A 102 11.39 -17.86 6.32
CA GLY A 102 12.22 -16.72 5.99
C GLY A 102 11.51 -15.60 5.24
N LEU A 103 12.21 -14.47 5.14
CA LEU A 103 11.79 -13.28 4.40
C LEU A 103 12.74 -13.01 3.22
N LYS A 104 12.20 -12.71 2.05
CA LYS A 104 12.96 -12.16 0.92
C LYS A 104 12.29 -10.92 0.35
N LEU A 105 13.09 -9.98 -0.15
CA LEU A 105 12.58 -8.84 -0.91
C LEU A 105 12.31 -9.25 -2.37
N SER A 106 11.27 -8.66 -2.95
CA SER A 106 10.84 -8.86 -4.33
C SER A 106 10.89 -7.56 -5.12
N ASN A 107 11.14 -7.67 -6.42
CA ASN A 107 11.02 -6.57 -7.39
C ASN A 107 9.67 -6.58 -8.13
N ALA A 108 8.71 -7.42 -7.73
CA ALA A 108 7.41 -7.53 -8.38
C ALA A 108 6.67 -6.18 -8.38
N ARG A 109 5.95 -5.89 -9.47
CA ARG A 109 5.20 -4.63 -9.64
C ARG A 109 3.70 -4.77 -9.41
N MET A 110 3.17 -5.99 -9.57
CA MET A 110 1.73 -6.25 -9.53
C MET A 110 1.23 -6.77 -8.18
N LYS A 111 2.14 -7.10 -7.25
CA LYS A 111 1.82 -7.65 -5.94
C LYS A 111 2.72 -7.05 -4.86
N TRP A 112 2.15 -6.86 -3.68
CA TRP A 112 2.84 -6.32 -2.51
C TRP A 112 3.52 -7.40 -1.68
N GLY A 113 3.02 -8.63 -1.74
CA GLY A 113 3.63 -9.78 -1.11
C GLY A 113 3.23 -11.12 -1.74
N SER A 114 3.80 -12.19 -1.19
CA SER A 114 3.36 -13.58 -1.39
C SER A 114 3.95 -14.48 -0.30
N CYS A 115 3.20 -15.47 0.15
CA CYS A 115 3.69 -16.57 0.99
C CYS A 115 3.73 -17.89 0.21
N SER A 116 4.81 -18.66 0.36
CA SER A 116 4.85 -20.05 -0.13
C SER A 116 4.16 -21.01 0.85
N ARG A 117 3.79 -22.21 0.40
CA ARG A 117 3.27 -23.28 1.28
C ARG A 117 4.23 -23.64 2.41
N ASP A 118 5.53 -23.54 2.12
CA ASP A 118 6.60 -23.72 3.09
C ASP A 118 6.75 -22.58 4.11
N GLY A 119 5.93 -21.53 4.09
CA GLY A 119 6.06 -20.40 5.01
C GLY A 119 7.22 -19.45 4.69
N ASN A 120 7.65 -19.37 3.43
CA ASN A 120 8.56 -18.31 2.99
C ASN A 120 7.76 -17.08 2.55
N ILE A 121 8.01 -15.94 3.17
CA ILE A 121 7.37 -14.68 2.85
C ILE A 121 8.24 -13.89 1.87
N ARG A 122 7.62 -13.33 0.83
CA ARG A 122 8.25 -12.35 -0.04
C ARG A 122 7.46 -11.06 -0.01
N LEU A 123 8.13 -9.93 0.19
CA LEU A 123 7.51 -8.60 0.14
C LEU A 123 8.19 -7.72 -0.91
N THR A 124 7.41 -6.95 -1.65
CA THR A 124 7.95 -5.99 -2.62
C THR A 124 8.61 -4.85 -1.86
N TRP A 125 9.88 -4.55 -2.14
CA TRP A 125 10.64 -3.57 -1.35
C TRP A 125 10.04 -2.16 -1.38
N ARG A 126 9.36 -1.78 -2.49
CA ARG A 126 8.66 -0.49 -2.64
C ARG A 126 7.55 -0.30 -1.61
N LEU A 127 7.06 -1.38 -0.99
CA LEU A 127 6.07 -1.30 0.08
C LEU A 127 6.55 -0.42 1.25
N ILE A 128 7.87 -0.26 1.45
CA ILE A 128 8.42 0.62 2.50
C ILE A 128 8.07 2.12 2.31
N MET A 129 7.63 2.49 1.11
CA MET A 129 7.13 3.82 0.78
C MET A 129 5.73 4.06 1.33
N ALA A 130 4.97 2.98 1.62
CA ALA A 130 3.62 3.07 2.14
C ALA A 130 3.62 3.49 3.62
N PRO A 131 2.51 4.04 4.13
CA PRO A 131 2.33 4.26 5.56
C PRO A 131 2.51 2.97 6.39
N PRO A 132 3.00 3.05 7.64
CA PRO A 132 3.26 1.88 8.47
C PRO A 132 2.07 0.92 8.62
N GLU A 133 0.85 1.44 8.75
CA GLU A 133 -0.38 0.65 8.87
C GLU A 133 -0.67 -0.17 7.60
N ILE A 134 -0.29 0.34 6.44
CA ILE A 134 -0.43 -0.37 5.16
C ILE A 134 0.61 -1.48 5.07
N ILE A 135 1.85 -1.21 5.50
CA ILE A 135 2.91 -2.21 5.55
C ILE A 135 2.50 -3.36 6.47
N ASP A 136 2.00 -3.02 7.65
CA ASP A 136 1.58 -3.97 8.68
C ASP A 136 0.39 -4.83 8.23
N TYR A 137 -0.61 -4.23 7.57
CA TYR A 137 -1.69 -4.98 6.90
C TYR A 137 -1.15 -6.00 5.90
N VAL A 138 -0.21 -5.64 5.03
CA VAL A 138 0.36 -6.58 4.05
C VAL A 138 1.14 -7.69 4.77
N ILE A 139 1.87 -7.38 5.84
CA ILE A 139 2.56 -8.39 6.64
C ILE A 139 1.57 -9.41 7.23
N VAL A 140 0.50 -8.93 7.86
CA VAL A 140 -0.56 -9.80 8.42
C VAL A 140 -1.23 -10.63 7.32
N HIS A 141 -1.48 -10.02 6.15
CA HIS A 141 -2.04 -10.72 4.98
C HIS A 141 -1.16 -11.89 4.54
N GLU A 142 0.16 -11.68 4.42
CA GLU A 142 1.09 -12.74 4.02
C GLU A 142 1.28 -13.79 5.12
N LEU A 143 1.25 -13.41 6.41
CA LEU A 143 1.30 -14.35 7.52
C LEU A 143 0.04 -15.23 7.59
N ALA A 144 -1.14 -14.67 7.34
CA ALA A 144 -2.40 -15.42 7.30
C ALA A 144 -2.37 -16.53 6.23
N HIS A 145 -1.58 -16.35 5.16
CA HIS A 145 -1.40 -17.38 4.14
C HIS A 145 -0.65 -18.65 4.60
N ILE A 146 -0.02 -18.63 5.78
CA ILE A 146 0.56 -19.83 6.40
C ILE A 146 -0.55 -20.79 6.84
N THR A 147 -1.64 -20.25 7.39
CA THR A 147 -2.79 -21.03 7.86
C THR A 147 -3.81 -21.28 6.74
N HIS A 148 -4.06 -20.27 5.88
CA HIS A 148 -5.08 -20.33 4.83
C HIS A 148 -4.49 -19.94 3.46
N HIS A 149 -4.31 -20.92 2.57
CA HIS A 149 -3.65 -20.70 1.28
C HIS A 149 -4.53 -20.05 0.20
N ASN A 150 -5.79 -19.74 0.51
CA ASN A 150 -6.72 -19.03 -0.36
C ASN A 150 -7.36 -17.86 0.40
N HIS A 151 -7.99 -16.94 -0.32
CA HIS A 151 -8.70 -15.80 0.26
C HIS A 151 -10.14 -16.17 0.69
N SER A 152 -10.30 -17.30 1.38
CA SER A 152 -11.59 -17.77 1.91
C SER A 152 -12.14 -16.85 3.01
N GLN A 153 -13.36 -17.13 3.46
CA GLN A 153 -13.95 -16.43 4.60
C GLN A 153 -13.08 -16.58 5.86
N ASP A 154 -12.51 -17.76 6.11
CA ASP A 154 -11.64 -18.01 7.26
C ASP A 154 -10.35 -17.18 7.17
N PHE A 155 -9.75 -17.08 5.97
CA PHE A 155 -8.60 -16.21 5.73
C PHE A 155 -8.91 -14.77 6.12
N TRP A 156 -10.03 -14.22 5.65
CA TRP A 156 -10.38 -12.83 5.94
C TRP A 156 -10.77 -12.62 7.41
N SER A 157 -11.40 -13.62 8.03
CA SER A 157 -11.72 -13.59 9.46
C SER A 157 -10.45 -13.56 10.31
N LEU A 158 -9.42 -14.33 9.93
CA LEU A 158 -8.11 -14.28 10.57
C LEU A 158 -7.41 -12.93 10.36
N VAL A 159 -7.46 -12.35 9.16
CA VAL A 159 -6.89 -11.02 8.93
C VAL A 159 -7.62 -9.95 9.77
N GLU A 160 -8.95 -9.99 9.80
CA GLU A 160 -9.80 -9.04 10.53
C GLU A 160 -9.59 -9.12 12.05
N SER A 161 -9.27 -10.29 12.61
CA SER A 161 -9.00 -10.42 14.05
C SER A 161 -7.73 -9.69 14.51
N PHE A 162 -6.75 -9.49 13.61
CA PHE A 162 -5.53 -8.74 13.90
C PHE A 162 -5.56 -7.32 13.36
N ILE A 163 -6.27 -7.07 12.26
CA ILE A 163 -6.40 -5.78 11.58
C ILE A 163 -7.89 -5.55 11.24
N PRO A 164 -8.71 -5.07 12.20
CA PRO A 164 -10.16 -4.93 12.00
C PRO A 164 -10.55 -4.02 10.82
N ASP A 165 -9.71 -3.04 10.49
CA ASP A 165 -9.89 -2.08 9.40
C ASP A 165 -9.19 -2.49 8.09
N TYR A 166 -8.85 -3.78 7.92
CA TYR A 166 -8.10 -4.28 6.75
C TYR A 166 -8.70 -3.88 5.39
N LYS A 167 -10.03 -3.75 5.32
CA LYS A 167 -10.76 -3.34 4.10
C LYS A 167 -10.33 -1.93 3.66
N VAL A 168 -10.03 -1.05 4.61
CA VAL A 168 -9.53 0.31 4.37
C VAL A 168 -8.11 0.25 3.80
N HIS A 169 -7.22 -0.55 4.38
CA HIS A 169 -5.83 -0.68 3.90
C HIS A 169 -5.77 -1.33 2.51
N ARG A 170 -6.58 -2.36 2.27
CA ARG A 170 -6.73 -2.98 0.94
C ARG A 170 -7.20 -1.97 -0.10
N LYS A 171 -8.18 -1.14 0.28
CA LYS A 171 -8.69 -0.05 -0.57
C LYS A 171 -7.59 0.99 -0.84
N TRP A 172 -6.80 1.35 0.17
CA TRP A 172 -5.68 2.28 0.03
C TRP A 172 -4.65 1.76 -0.97
N LEU A 173 -4.23 0.50 -0.89
CA LEU A 173 -3.27 -0.08 -1.85
C LEU A 173 -3.80 -0.10 -3.28
N LYS A 174 -5.11 -0.35 -3.45
CA LYS A 174 -5.76 -0.29 -4.76
C LYS A 174 -5.70 1.10 -5.39
N TYR A 175 -5.86 2.16 -4.59
CA TYR A 175 -5.87 3.54 -5.10
C TYR A 175 -4.49 4.18 -5.15
N ASN A 176 -3.61 3.90 -4.20
CA ASN A 176 -2.34 4.60 -4.03
C ASN A 176 -1.12 3.76 -4.39
N GLY A 177 -1.28 2.45 -4.65
CA GLY A 177 -0.15 1.57 -4.92
C GLY A 177 0.72 1.99 -6.10
N HIS A 178 0.14 2.67 -7.09
CA HIS A 178 0.86 3.23 -8.23
C HIS A 178 1.83 4.36 -7.87
N LEU A 179 1.62 5.03 -6.72
CA LEU A 179 2.50 6.07 -6.20
C LEU A 179 3.79 5.51 -5.57
N LEU A 180 3.80 4.22 -5.24
CA LEU A 180 4.93 3.55 -4.60
C LEU A 180 5.93 3.07 -5.66
N SER A 181 6.54 4.02 -6.36
CA SER A 181 7.50 3.77 -7.44
C SER A 181 8.70 4.72 -7.37
N LEU A 182 9.79 4.34 -8.05
CA LEU A 182 10.96 5.19 -8.32
C LEU A 182 11.05 5.52 -9.82
N GLU A 183 9.92 5.46 -10.52
CA GLU A 183 9.79 5.69 -11.96
C GLU A 183 8.94 6.92 -12.22
#